data_AF-A0A812XZ05-F1
#
_entry.id   AF-A0A812XZ05-F1
#
_cell.length_a   1.000
_cell.length_b   1.000
_cell.length_c   1.000
_cell.angle_alpha   90.00
_cell.angle_beta   90.00
_cell.angle_gamma   90.00
#
_symmetry.space_group_name_H-M   'P 1'
#
loop_
_entity.id
_entity.type
_entity.pdbx_description
1 polymer ?
#
loop_
_entity_poly.entity_id
_entity_poly.type
_entity_poly.pdbx_seq_one_letter_code
_entity_poly.pdbx_strand_id
1 'polypeptide(L)'
;MTVGEFCDSASLLGKCLVVIHGGTEQGNYIRELERAVLIKHLEHGGSIMTIASGSTFCGCNKGCLSLLPIFAHDRRHWSRGTGDIQMALSACGAMCLPRLPDLQGEEAFQSKYFNGPAIVPMSAEEYRDMGGAFDLECGMGVTFLTYQTEMNECEAETPLLGMPSVIVGQMKPSRARFVAISPNVEVSTSPPTRALIQELVSWASMGSRHMQEASIFFQEMELPNFDDHSVTGTLGDGGLLVQLFKEAGRDLEPLCLPRSLRGDGFALPEGRRLVILDLGKGREQLEDIFQPLVPDPEQRPIIEPQALQDCLRREDVVLLHGGMANEHAERLGVGGRAALRQHLQNGGSLLGICAGAHWLSCRDLPLWGHILPAVPHDNANWRRGVGDVTVRLTSEGQRILDLPDLPTLGLRYANGPLLVALLPEVYVNYQPGRVPEAMEGHEDVVLHSDSLPTPLAVFSDCCDQRVEGWQAMKGHAAAWAWQASSGGRVVSVSPHPEYAQSEESRLLFRRFLLWCLST
;
A
#
# COMPACT_ATOMS: atom_id res chain seq x y z
N MET A 1 6.42 -34.40 -16.77
CA MET A 1 5.21 -34.22 -17.57
C MET A 1 4.96 -32.73 -17.66
N THR A 2 4.87 -32.16 -18.86
CA THR A 2 4.44 -30.76 -19.02
C THR A 2 2.96 -30.65 -18.66
N VAL A 3 2.46 -29.44 -18.35
CA VAL A 3 1.01 -29.27 -18.12
C VAL A 3 0.22 -29.67 -19.37
N GLY A 4 0.74 -29.37 -20.56
CA GLY A 4 0.20 -29.84 -21.85
C GLY A 4 0.12 -31.38 -21.98
N GLU A 5 1.16 -32.12 -21.57
CA GLU A 5 1.12 -33.59 -21.58
C GLU A 5 0.12 -34.17 -20.56
N PHE A 6 -0.11 -33.47 -19.46
CA PHE A 6 -1.18 -33.81 -18.51
C PHE A 6 -2.57 -33.57 -19.11
N CYS A 7 -2.75 -32.50 -19.90
CA CYS A 7 -4.00 -32.18 -20.58
C CYS A 7 -4.53 -33.32 -21.47
N ASP A 8 -3.62 -34.05 -22.13
CA ASP A 8 -3.98 -35.12 -23.07
C ASP A 8 -4.33 -36.44 -22.37
N SER A 9 -4.13 -36.53 -21.05
CA SER A 9 -4.35 -37.74 -20.27
C SER A 9 -5.67 -37.70 -19.50
N ALA A 10 -6.78 -37.95 -20.20
CA ALA A 10 -8.11 -38.03 -19.59
C ALA A 10 -8.21 -39.06 -18.44
N SER A 11 -7.28 -40.01 -18.36
CA SER A 11 -7.19 -41.00 -17.29
C SER A 11 -6.67 -40.43 -15.96
N LEU A 12 -5.99 -39.28 -15.97
CA LEU A 12 -5.38 -38.67 -14.78
C LEU A 12 -6.25 -37.57 -14.16
N LEU A 13 -7.10 -36.91 -14.95
CA LEU A 13 -8.00 -35.85 -14.47
C LEU A 13 -8.87 -36.33 -13.29
N GLY A 14 -8.81 -35.59 -12.19
CA GLY A 14 -9.59 -35.88 -10.98
C GLY A 14 -9.06 -37.03 -10.12
N LYS A 15 -7.98 -37.69 -10.52
CA LYS A 15 -7.53 -38.97 -9.92
C LYS A 15 -6.11 -38.95 -9.35
N CYS A 16 -5.42 -37.83 -9.47
CA CYS A 16 -4.05 -37.70 -8.98
C CYS A 16 -3.83 -36.41 -8.20
N LEU A 17 -2.71 -36.39 -7.46
CA LEU A 17 -2.14 -35.17 -6.91
C LEU A 17 -1.23 -34.54 -7.96
N VAL A 18 -1.52 -33.30 -8.36
CA VAL A 18 -0.62 -32.51 -9.21
C VAL A 18 0.30 -31.70 -8.30
N VAL A 19 1.60 -31.90 -8.41
CA VAL A 19 2.60 -31.13 -7.66
C VAL A 19 3.16 -30.03 -8.55
N ILE A 20 3.00 -28.77 -8.15
CA ILE A 20 3.54 -27.59 -8.84
C ILE A 20 4.64 -27.00 -7.99
N HIS A 21 5.88 -27.16 -8.47
CA HIS A 21 7.08 -26.58 -7.89
C HIS A 21 7.62 -25.50 -8.83
N GLY A 22 8.10 -24.39 -8.28
CA GLY A 22 8.55 -23.26 -9.08
C GLY A 22 10.03 -23.33 -9.43
N GLY A 23 10.34 -23.19 -10.71
CA GLY A 23 11.70 -23.11 -11.27
C GLY A 23 11.77 -22.11 -12.42
N THR A 24 12.29 -20.93 -12.09
CA THR A 24 13.14 -20.00 -12.87
C THR A 24 12.99 -19.82 -14.40
N GLU A 25 12.97 -18.53 -14.78
CA GLU A 25 13.60 -17.90 -15.96
C GLU A 25 12.93 -17.92 -17.34
N GLN A 26 11.95 -18.77 -17.64
CA GLN A 26 11.22 -18.63 -18.91
C GLN A 26 9.80 -18.12 -18.67
N GLY A 27 9.66 -16.79 -18.82
CA GLY A 27 8.44 -16.00 -18.66
C GLY A 27 7.30 -16.31 -19.65
N ASN A 28 6.94 -17.58 -19.80
CA ASN A 28 5.65 -17.96 -20.34
C ASN A 28 4.77 -18.29 -19.12
N TYR A 29 4.01 -17.30 -18.67
CA TYR A 29 2.86 -17.48 -17.80
C TYR A 29 2.07 -18.72 -18.27
N ILE A 30 1.58 -19.53 -17.33
CA ILE A 30 0.69 -20.65 -17.65
C ILE A 30 -0.46 -20.08 -18.48
N ARG A 31 -0.61 -20.60 -19.71
CA ARG A 31 -1.57 -20.10 -20.69
C ARG A 31 -2.98 -20.37 -20.17
N GLU A 32 -3.97 -19.60 -20.62
CA GLU A 32 -5.37 -19.81 -20.23
C GLU A 32 -5.83 -21.27 -20.37
N LEU A 33 -5.30 -21.98 -21.37
CA LEU A 33 -5.55 -23.41 -21.59
C LEU A 33 -5.10 -24.29 -20.41
N GLU A 34 -3.90 -24.04 -19.89
CA GLU A 34 -3.32 -24.80 -18.79
C GLU A 34 -4.05 -24.47 -17.46
N ARG A 35 -4.48 -23.21 -17.27
CA ARG A 35 -5.38 -22.83 -16.18
C ARG A 35 -6.69 -23.61 -16.25
N ALA A 36 -7.33 -23.66 -17.42
CA ALA A 36 -8.60 -24.35 -17.61
C ALA A 36 -8.50 -25.86 -17.30
N VAL A 37 -7.35 -26.49 -17.60
CA VAL A 37 -7.12 -27.90 -17.30
C VAL A 37 -6.95 -28.14 -15.80
N LEU A 38 -6.22 -27.28 -15.10
CA LEU A 38 -6.09 -27.36 -13.64
C LEU A 38 -7.44 -27.13 -12.95
N ILE A 39 -8.25 -26.19 -13.44
CA ILE A 39 -9.64 -26.01 -12.98
C ILE A 39 -10.42 -27.31 -13.18
N LYS A 40 -10.41 -27.88 -14.40
CA LYS A 40 -11.10 -29.13 -14.69
C LYS A 40 -10.63 -30.29 -13.81
N HIS A 41 -9.33 -30.40 -13.53
CA HIS A 41 -8.79 -31.40 -12.62
C HIS A 41 -9.37 -31.26 -11.21
N LEU A 42 -9.41 -30.04 -10.68
CA LEU A 42 -10.01 -29.71 -9.38
C LEU A 42 -11.54 -29.93 -9.40
N GLU A 43 -12.25 -29.61 -10.47
CA GLU A 43 -13.69 -29.89 -10.62
C GLU A 43 -14.00 -31.39 -10.53
N HIS A 44 -13.09 -32.24 -11.00
CA HIS A 44 -13.23 -33.70 -10.96
C HIS A 44 -12.73 -34.33 -9.65
N GLY A 45 -12.46 -33.51 -8.63
CA GLY A 45 -12.02 -33.98 -7.30
C GLY A 45 -10.53 -34.28 -7.20
N GLY A 46 -9.76 -33.89 -8.22
CA GLY A 46 -8.32 -34.01 -8.22
C GLY A 46 -7.69 -33.03 -7.22
N SER A 47 -6.51 -33.36 -6.72
CA SER A 47 -5.83 -32.52 -5.73
C SER A 47 -4.62 -31.82 -6.31
N ILE A 48 -4.23 -30.70 -5.69
CA ILE A 48 -3.06 -29.93 -6.08
C ILE A 48 -2.18 -29.66 -4.85
N MET A 49 -0.87 -29.75 -5.02
CA MET A 49 0.11 -29.38 -4.01
C MET A 49 1.09 -28.40 -4.64
N THR A 50 1.26 -27.25 -4.02
CA THR A 50 2.14 -26.19 -4.51
C THR A 50 3.25 -25.96 -3.52
N ILE A 51 4.46 -25.69 -4.03
CA ILE A 51 5.64 -25.50 -3.21
C ILE A 51 6.41 -24.27 -3.66
N ALA A 52 6.87 -23.48 -2.69
CA ALA A 52 7.60 -22.24 -2.90
C ALA A 52 6.85 -21.26 -3.83
N SER A 53 7.53 -20.75 -4.86
CA SER A 53 6.93 -19.83 -5.83
C SER A 53 5.73 -20.42 -6.60
N GLY A 54 5.59 -21.76 -6.64
CA GLY A 54 4.39 -22.43 -7.14
C GLY A 54 3.12 -22.04 -6.36
N SER A 55 3.24 -21.75 -5.06
CA SER A 55 2.13 -21.35 -4.21
C SER A 55 1.59 -19.97 -4.58
N THR A 56 2.45 -18.98 -4.79
CA THR A 56 1.99 -17.68 -5.31
C THR A 56 1.38 -17.81 -6.69
N PHE A 57 2.01 -18.62 -7.53
CA PHE A 57 1.60 -18.76 -8.91
C PHE A 57 0.20 -19.38 -9.05
N CYS A 58 -0.17 -20.26 -8.12
CA CYS A 58 -1.51 -20.82 -8.06
C CYS A 58 -2.48 -19.97 -7.22
N GLY A 59 -1.99 -19.09 -6.35
CA GLY A 59 -2.79 -18.17 -5.55
C GLY A 59 -3.45 -17.04 -6.35
N CYS A 60 -4.30 -16.27 -5.67
CA CYS A 60 -4.99 -15.08 -6.17
C CYS A 60 -4.08 -13.86 -6.19
N ASN A 61 -3.02 -13.94 -6.99
CA ASN A 61 -2.12 -12.82 -7.23
C ASN A 61 -2.36 -12.25 -8.64
N LYS A 62 -2.23 -10.93 -8.81
CA LYS A 62 -2.31 -10.31 -10.15
C LYS A 62 -1.34 -10.98 -11.13
N GLY A 63 -1.87 -11.52 -12.23
CA GLY A 63 -1.13 -12.25 -13.26
C GLY A 63 -0.90 -13.74 -12.96
N CYS A 64 -1.48 -14.27 -11.88
CA CYS A 64 -1.39 -15.67 -11.47
C CYS A 64 -2.72 -16.41 -11.70
N LEU A 65 -2.76 -17.71 -11.42
CA LEU A 65 -3.86 -18.58 -11.87
C LEU A 65 -5.14 -18.43 -11.05
N SER A 66 -5.05 -17.87 -9.84
CA SER A 66 -6.21 -17.71 -8.94
C SER A 66 -6.96 -19.02 -8.70
N LEU A 67 -6.20 -20.12 -8.62
CA LEU A 67 -6.71 -21.47 -8.35
C LEU A 67 -6.89 -21.74 -6.86
N LEU A 68 -6.04 -21.12 -6.04
CA LEU A 68 -6.00 -21.35 -4.60
C LEU A 68 -6.43 -20.08 -3.85
N PRO A 69 -7.19 -20.24 -2.75
CA PRO A 69 -7.66 -19.13 -1.90
C PRO A 69 -6.56 -18.64 -0.96
N ILE A 70 -5.43 -18.26 -1.55
CA ILE A 70 -4.28 -17.71 -0.87
C ILE A 70 -3.74 -16.55 -1.70
N PHE A 71 -3.13 -15.57 -1.06
CA PHE A 71 -2.34 -14.56 -1.75
C PHE A 71 -0.93 -14.50 -1.17
N ALA A 72 0.00 -13.97 -1.98
CA ALA A 72 1.34 -13.70 -1.49
C ALA A 72 1.33 -12.37 -0.74
N HIS A 73 1.63 -12.43 0.55
CA HIS A 73 1.90 -11.28 1.36
C HIS A 73 3.24 -10.66 1.00
N ASP A 74 3.33 -9.34 1.19
CA ASP A 74 4.56 -8.57 1.01
C ASP A 74 5.33 -8.90 -0.28
N ARG A 75 4.63 -8.74 -1.41
CA ARG A 75 5.20 -8.95 -2.75
C ARG A 75 6.36 -8.01 -3.08
N ARG A 76 6.50 -6.90 -2.35
CA ARG A 76 7.55 -5.89 -2.55
C ARG A 76 8.91 -6.41 -2.06
N HIS A 77 8.90 -7.21 -0.99
CA HIS A 77 10.10 -7.86 -0.46
C HIS A 77 10.13 -9.35 -0.78
N TRP A 78 9.78 -9.73 -2.01
CA TRP A 78 9.78 -11.13 -2.44
C TRP A 78 11.12 -11.84 -2.17
N SER A 79 12.22 -11.12 -2.27
CA SER A 79 13.57 -11.63 -2.01
C SER A 79 13.92 -11.63 -0.52
N ARG A 80 13.12 -12.29 0.34
CA ARG A 80 13.28 -12.31 1.82
C ARG A 80 14.61 -12.90 2.33
N GLY A 81 15.41 -13.43 1.42
CA GLY A 81 16.69 -14.04 1.71
C GLY A 81 16.68 -15.53 1.46
N THR A 82 17.80 -16.15 1.80
CA THR A 82 18.00 -17.59 1.72
C THR A 82 18.55 -18.13 3.02
N GLY A 83 17.87 -19.09 3.64
CA GLY A 83 18.34 -19.62 4.91
C GLY A 83 17.59 -20.85 5.39
N ASP A 84 17.95 -21.29 6.59
CA ASP A 84 17.25 -22.36 7.30
C ASP A 84 16.07 -21.79 8.07
N ILE A 85 14.91 -22.41 7.92
CA ILE A 85 13.70 -22.07 8.65
C ILE A 85 13.22 -23.25 9.48
N GLN A 86 12.65 -22.94 10.63
CA GLN A 86 11.89 -23.89 11.44
C GLN A 86 10.40 -23.58 11.31
N MET A 87 9.59 -24.63 11.39
CA MET A 87 8.13 -24.53 11.40
C MET A 87 7.57 -25.40 12.53
N ALA A 88 6.41 -25.00 13.04
CA ALA A 88 5.63 -25.77 14.00
C ALA A 88 4.24 -26.05 13.45
N LEU A 89 3.59 -27.11 13.94
CA LEU A 89 2.18 -27.35 13.63
C LEU A 89 1.33 -26.29 14.33
N SER A 90 0.34 -25.77 13.62
CA SER A 90 -0.78 -25.10 14.26
C SER A 90 -1.62 -26.12 15.04
N ALA A 91 -2.55 -25.64 15.88
CA ALA A 91 -3.53 -26.50 16.52
C ALA A 91 -4.29 -27.37 15.50
N CYS A 92 -4.71 -26.76 14.38
CA CYS A 92 -5.40 -27.48 13.32
C CYS A 92 -4.48 -28.50 12.61
N GLY A 93 -3.22 -28.15 12.36
CA GLY A 93 -2.24 -29.05 11.78
C GLY A 93 -2.01 -30.29 12.65
N ALA A 94 -1.85 -30.10 13.97
CA ALA A 94 -1.67 -31.20 14.92
C ALA A 94 -2.87 -32.15 14.95
N MET A 95 -4.09 -31.62 14.87
CA MET A 95 -5.31 -32.43 14.82
C MET A 95 -5.45 -33.18 13.48
N CYS A 96 -5.15 -32.54 12.36
CA CYS A 96 -5.35 -33.11 11.03
C CYS A 96 -4.24 -34.06 10.59
N LEU A 97 -3.05 -33.96 11.21
CA LEU A 97 -1.87 -34.76 10.90
C LEU A 97 -1.40 -35.51 12.16
N PRO A 98 -2.21 -36.42 12.73
CA PRO A 98 -2.02 -36.98 14.08
C PRO A 98 -0.75 -37.81 14.26
N ARG A 99 -0.04 -38.14 13.18
CA ARG A 99 1.26 -38.84 13.22
C ARG A 99 2.46 -37.91 13.36
N LEU A 100 2.25 -36.60 13.24
CA LEU A 100 3.29 -35.58 13.29
C LEU A 100 3.55 -34.96 14.68
N PRO A 101 2.59 -34.88 15.63
CA PRO A 101 2.86 -34.35 16.97
C PRO A 101 4.00 -35.05 17.70
N ASP A 102 4.13 -36.36 17.55
CA ASP A 102 5.23 -37.16 18.15
C ASP A 102 6.62 -36.79 17.60
N LEU A 103 6.67 -36.00 16.51
CA LEU A 103 7.88 -35.54 15.85
C LEU A 103 8.25 -34.09 16.21
N GLN A 104 7.47 -33.39 17.08
CA GLN A 104 7.74 -32.01 17.51
C GLN A 104 8.80 -31.88 18.63
N GLY A 105 9.73 -32.83 18.75
CA GLY A 105 10.87 -32.72 19.69
C GLY A 105 11.82 -31.55 19.37
N GLU A 106 13.01 -31.52 19.96
CA GLU A 106 14.02 -30.45 19.77
C GLU A 106 14.43 -30.19 18.30
N GLU A 107 14.03 -31.07 17.37
CA GLU A 107 14.19 -30.90 15.92
C GLU A 107 12.84 -30.58 15.24
N ALA A 108 12.36 -29.35 15.40
CA ALA A 108 11.21 -28.81 14.67
C ALA A 108 11.31 -29.05 13.14
N PHE A 109 10.20 -28.92 12.39
CA PHE A 109 10.21 -29.11 10.94
C PHE A 109 11.15 -28.11 10.27
N GLN A 110 12.32 -28.57 9.86
CA GLN A 110 13.37 -27.75 9.25
C GLN A 110 13.34 -27.82 7.74
N SER A 111 13.51 -26.68 7.10
CA SER A 111 13.57 -26.57 5.65
C SER A 111 14.45 -25.40 5.23
N LYS A 112 14.76 -25.32 3.95
CA LYS A 112 15.36 -24.14 3.34
C LYS A 112 14.27 -23.18 2.88
N TYR A 113 14.58 -21.91 2.97
CA TYR A 113 13.80 -20.84 2.37
C TYR A 113 14.66 -20.22 1.27
N PHE A 114 14.15 -20.11 0.05
CA PHE A 114 14.85 -19.46 -1.07
C PHE A 114 13.94 -18.40 -1.69
N ASN A 115 13.90 -17.20 -1.13
CA ASN A 115 13.03 -16.11 -1.61
C ASN A 115 11.58 -16.58 -1.84
N GLY A 116 11.08 -17.39 -0.91
CA GLY A 116 9.71 -17.88 -0.92
C GLY A 116 8.71 -16.73 -0.72
N PRO A 117 7.45 -16.92 -1.10
CA PRO A 117 6.40 -15.96 -0.78
C PRO A 117 5.89 -16.18 0.65
N ALA A 118 5.76 -15.13 1.47
CA ALA A 118 4.89 -15.25 2.63
C ALA A 118 3.45 -15.45 2.13
N ILE A 119 2.73 -16.48 2.58
CA ILE A 119 1.37 -16.77 2.10
C ILE A 119 0.36 -16.56 3.21
N VAL A 120 -0.82 -16.05 2.84
CA VAL A 120 -1.94 -15.83 3.77
C VAL A 120 -3.19 -16.49 3.20
N PRO A 121 -4.00 -17.16 4.03
CA PRO A 121 -5.28 -17.68 3.57
C PRO A 121 -6.24 -16.53 3.27
N MET A 122 -7.14 -16.75 2.31
CA MET A 122 -8.25 -15.86 2.00
C MET A 122 -9.56 -16.47 2.49
N SER A 123 -10.51 -15.62 2.83
CA SER A 123 -11.92 -16.00 2.95
C SER A 123 -12.47 -16.40 1.57
N ALA A 124 -13.58 -17.14 1.58
CA ALA A 124 -14.28 -17.57 0.38
C ALA A 124 -14.92 -16.38 -0.34
N GLU A 125 -15.29 -15.33 0.40
CA GLU A 125 -15.80 -14.08 -0.18
C GLU A 125 -14.69 -13.37 -0.95
N GLU A 126 -13.55 -13.09 -0.31
CA GLU A 126 -12.39 -12.48 -0.98
C GLU A 126 -11.92 -13.33 -2.16
N TYR A 127 -11.89 -14.66 -2.01
CA TYR A 127 -11.50 -15.56 -3.09
C TYR A 127 -12.44 -15.44 -4.30
N ARG A 128 -13.76 -15.38 -4.07
CA ARG A 128 -14.76 -15.19 -5.13
C ARG A 128 -14.63 -13.82 -5.79
N ASP A 129 -14.45 -12.76 -4.99
CA ASP A 129 -14.31 -11.39 -5.50
C ASP A 129 -13.07 -11.24 -6.40
N MET A 130 -12.02 -12.01 -6.14
CA MET A 130 -10.84 -12.09 -6.99
C MET A 130 -10.98 -13.03 -8.21
N GLY A 131 -12.20 -13.51 -8.50
CA GLY A 131 -12.45 -14.41 -9.63
C GLY A 131 -12.02 -15.85 -9.40
N GLY A 132 -11.98 -16.28 -8.13
CA GLY A 132 -11.77 -17.66 -7.74
C GLY A 132 -12.80 -18.60 -8.36
N ALA A 133 -12.36 -19.78 -8.78
CA ALA A 133 -13.19 -20.72 -9.54
C ALA A 133 -14.02 -21.68 -8.66
N PHE A 134 -13.84 -21.63 -7.33
CA PHE A 134 -14.38 -22.61 -6.40
C PHE A 134 -14.89 -21.97 -5.11
N ASP A 135 -15.84 -22.63 -4.45
CA ASP A 135 -16.17 -22.34 -3.06
C ASP A 135 -15.30 -23.18 -2.11
N LEU A 136 -15.16 -22.75 -0.87
CA LEU A 136 -14.36 -23.46 0.15
C LEU A 136 -15.25 -24.15 1.17
N GLU A 137 -14.87 -25.35 1.59
CA GLU A 137 -15.66 -26.13 2.54
C GLU A 137 -15.82 -25.45 3.89
N CYS A 138 -14.73 -24.85 4.38
CA CYS A 138 -14.64 -24.14 5.66
C CYS A 138 -14.73 -22.61 5.49
N GLY A 139 -15.11 -22.12 4.31
CA GLY A 139 -15.11 -20.68 4.04
C GLY A 139 -13.73 -20.02 3.95
N MET A 140 -12.61 -20.72 4.18
CA MET A 140 -11.25 -20.20 3.99
C MET A 140 -10.20 -21.31 3.85
N GLY A 141 -8.97 -20.93 3.47
CA GLY A 141 -7.78 -21.78 3.64
C GLY A 141 -7.37 -21.90 5.11
N VAL A 142 -6.86 -23.05 5.51
CA VAL A 142 -6.55 -23.40 6.90
C VAL A 142 -5.04 -23.58 7.07
N THR A 143 -4.45 -22.90 8.04
CA THR A 143 -3.02 -23.02 8.34
C THR A 143 -2.72 -24.33 9.07
N PHE A 144 -1.87 -25.19 8.50
CA PHE A 144 -1.35 -26.40 9.15
C PHE A 144 -0.01 -26.18 9.83
N LEU A 145 0.85 -25.33 9.28
CA LEU A 145 2.14 -25.00 9.88
C LEU A 145 2.37 -23.49 9.88
N THR A 146 3.08 -23.01 10.91
CA THR A 146 3.56 -21.63 11.02
C THR A 146 5.08 -21.59 11.14
N TYR A 147 5.68 -20.53 10.63
CA TYR A 147 7.11 -20.26 10.81
C TYR A 147 7.44 -20.02 12.28
N GLN A 148 8.58 -20.57 12.71
CA GLN A 148 9.18 -20.39 14.05
C GLN A 148 10.53 -19.69 13.99
N THR A 149 10.98 -19.35 12.79
CA THR A 149 12.23 -18.64 12.54
C THR A 149 11.93 -17.42 11.71
N GLU A 150 12.57 -16.32 12.07
CA GLU A 150 12.54 -15.09 11.28
C GLU A 150 13.54 -15.22 10.12
N MET A 151 13.14 -14.84 8.92
CA MET A 151 14.05 -14.71 7.77
C MET A 151 13.86 -13.34 7.15
N ASN A 152 14.86 -12.49 7.36
CA ASN A 152 14.77 -11.09 6.95
C ASN A 152 16.11 -10.53 6.44
N GLU A 153 16.71 -11.21 5.45
CA GLU A 153 18.00 -10.75 4.89
C GLU A 153 17.85 -9.52 3.98
N CYS A 154 16.61 -9.16 3.61
CA CYS A 154 16.32 -8.02 2.73
C CYS A 154 15.55 -6.88 3.40
N GLU A 155 15.48 -6.87 4.73
CA GLU A 155 14.74 -5.88 5.51
C GLU A 155 13.22 -5.83 5.19
N ALA A 156 12.65 -6.95 4.74
CA ALA A 156 11.21 -7.17 4.62
C ALA A 156 10.43 -6.67 5.85
N GLU A 157 9.35 -5.95 5.58
CA GLU A 157 8.55 -5.24 6.59
C GLU A 157 7.68 -6.19 7.43
N THR A 158 7.25 -7.32 6.85
CA THR A 158 6.46 -8.33 7.58
C THR A 158 7.37 -9.40 8.16
N PRO A 159 7.29 -9.70 9.47
CA PRO A 159 8.01 -10.84 10.05
C PRO A 159 7.49 -12.15 9.46
N LEU A 160 8.35 -13.14 9.27
CA LEU A 160 7.91 -14.50 8.98
C LEU A 160 7.44 -15.21 10.23
N LEU A 161 7.97 -14.89 11.41
CA LEU A 161 7.61 -15.55 12.66
C LEU A 161 6.08 -15.53 12.89
N GLY A 162 5.48 -16.71 13.06
CA GLY A 162 4.04 -16.88 13.24
C GLY A 162 3.21 -16.88 11.95
N MET A 163 3.78 -16.49 10.80
CA MET A 163 3.06 -16.55 9.54
C MET A 163 2.78 -17.99 9.09
N PRO A 164 1.71 -18.21 8.30
CA PRO A 164 1.45 -19.51 7.68
C PRO A 164 2.61 -19.93 6.76
N SER A 165 3.17 -21.11 7.03
CA SER A 165 4.14 -21.75 6.13
C SER A 165 3.50 -22.85 5.28
N VAL A 166 2.41 -23.46 5.77
CA VAL A 166 1.58 -24.42 5.03
C VAL A 166 0.11 -24.08 5.23
N ILE A 167 -0.60 -23.83 4.12
CA ILE A 167 -2.05 -23.61 4.08
C ILE A 167 -2.67 -24.75 3.30
N VAL A 168 -3.79 -25.28 3.78
CA VAL A 168 -4.55 -26.32 3.09
C VAL A 168 -6.01 -25.94 2.94
N GLY A 169 -6.73 -26.62 2.08
CA GLY A 169 -8.18 -26.49 2.05
C GLY A 169 -8.86 -27.49 1.15
N GLN A 170 -10.18 -27.54 1.26
CA GLN A 170 -11.04 -28.41 0.48
C GLN A 170 -12.07 -27.57 -0.27
N MET A 171 -12.22 -27.85 -1.57
CA MET A 171 -13.07 -27.11 -2.50
C MET A 171 -14.45 -27.75 -2.60
N LYS A 172 -15.48 -26.92 -2.74
CA LYS A 172 -16.86 -27.30 -3.02
C LYS A 172 -17.21 -27.00 -4.49
N PRO A 173 -18.04 -27.83 -5.14
CA PRO A 173 -18.60 -29.10 -4.66
C PRO A 173 -17.70 -30.32 -4.88
N SER A 174 -16.58 -30.16 -5.60
CA SER A 174 -15.77 -31.29 -6.11
C SER A 174 -15.04 -32.09 -5.05
N ARG A 175 -14.92 -31.56 -3.82
CA ARG A 175 -14.10 -32.12 -2.73
C ARG A 175 -12.61 -32.20 -3.06
N ALA A 176 -12.17 -31.52 -4.13
CA ALA A 176 -10.76 -31.35 -4.44
C ALA A 176 -10.03 -30.70 -3.27
N ARG A 177 -8.74 -31.00 -3.15
CA ARG A 177 -7.91 -30.50 -2.05
C ARG A 177 -6.72 -29.75 -2.58
N PHE A 178 -6.32 -28.74 -1.82
CA PHE A 178 -5.06 -28.08 -2.07
C PHE A 178 -4.17 -28.08 -0.83
N VAL A 179 -2.87 -28.14 -1.08
CA VAL A 179 -1.82 -27.89 -0.10
C VAL A 179 -0.89 -26.85 -0.69
N ALA A 180 -0.76 -25.70 -0.04
CA ALA A 180 0.14 -24.64 -0.43
C ALA A 180 1.26 -24.50 0.60
N ILE A 181 2.49 -24.72 0.15
CA ILE A 181 3.70 -24.69 0.97
C ILE A 181 4.53 -23.50 0.53
N SER A 182 4.82 -22.60 1.46
CA SER A 182 5.66 -21.43 1.20
C SER A 182 7.17 -21.75 1.17
N PRO A 183 7.75 -22.52 2.11
CA PRO A 183 9.18 -22.81 2.08
C PRO A 183 9.53 -23.94 1.09
N ASN A 184 10.83 -24.11 0.83
CA ASN A 184 11.37 -25.15 -0.04
C ASN A 184 11.57 -26.47 0.72
N VAL A 185 10.45 -27.06 1.19
CA VAL A 185 10.44 -28.31 1.98
C VAL A 185 11.06 -29.49 1.24
N GLU A 186 11.01 -29.48 -0.09
CA GLU A 186 11.60 -30.48 -0.98
C GLU A 186 13.13 -30.54 -0.91
N VAL A 187 13.78 -29.48 -0.44
CA VAL A 187 15.24 -29.42 -0.32
C VAL A 187 15.71 -30.05 1.00
N SER A 188 14.82 -30.18 1.98
CA SER A 188 15.15 -30.78 3.27
C SER A 188 15.18 -32.30 3.20
N THR A 189 16.23 -32.91 3.75
CA THR A 189 16.37 -34.36 3.85
C THR A 189 16.07 -34.89 5.26
N SER A 190 15.67 -34.01 6.19
CA SER A 190 15.43 -34.40 7.58
C SER A 190 14.26 -35.42 7.68
N PRO A 191 14.33 -36.41 8.59
CA PRO A 191 13.24 -37.35 8.80
C PRO A 191 11.89 -36.67 9.12
N PRO A 192 11.82 -35.64 9.99
CA PRO A 192 10.56 -34.94 10.27
C PRO A 192 9.96 -34.26 9.04
N THR A 193 10.77 -33.60 8.21
CA THR A 193 10.26 -32.90 7.01
C THR A 193 9.82 -33.89 5.93
N ARG A 194 10.49 -35.06 5.81
CA ARG A 194 10.02 -36.15 4.94
C ARG A 194 8.69 -36.72 5.41
N ALA A 195 8.52 -36.94 6.71
CA ALA A 195 7.26 -37.39 7.30
C ALA A 195 6.14 -36.35 7.07
N LEU A 196 6.44 -35.06 7.22
CA LEU A 196 5.51 -33.97 6.92
C LEU A 196 5.04 -34.02 5.47
N ILE A 197 5.95 -34.11 4.49
CA ILE A 197 5.58 -34.18 3.07
C ILE A 197 4.70 -35.41 2.79
N GLN A 198 5.03 -36.57 3.37
CA GLN A 198 4.23 -37.79 3.23
C GLN A 198 2.82 -37.62 3.78
N GLU A 199 2.67 -37.01 4.95
CA GLU A 199 1.36 -36.75 5.56
C GLU A 199 0.56 -35.69 4.79
N LEU A 200 1.20 -34.66 4.24
CA LEU A 200 0.53 -33.68 3.36
C LEU A 200 0.06 -34.30 2.04
N VAL A 201 0.89 -35.14 1.40
CA VAL A 201 0.53 -35.88 0.18
C VAL A 201 -0.61 -36.86 0.46
N SER A 202 -0.52 -37.59 1.57
CA SER A 202 -1.56 -38.49 2.08
C SER A 202 -2.88 -37.75 2.29
N TRP A 203 -2.83 -36.61 2.99
CA TRP A 203 -4.00 -35.77 3.25
C TRP A 203 -4.62 -35.24 1.95
N ALA A 204 -3.80 -34.75 1.02
CA ALA A 204 -4.28 -34.23 -0.26
C ALA A 204 -4.89 -35.35 -1.13
N SER A 205 -4.32 -36.55 -1.11
CA SER A 205 -4.71 -37.63 -2.02
C SER A 205 -5.88 -38.48 -1.53
N MET A 206 -5.98 -38.75 -0.23
CA MET A 206 -6.86 -39.82 0.26
C MET A 206 -8.22 -39.37 0.73
N GLY A 207 -8.43 -38.08 1.02
CA GLY A 207 -9.60 -37.73 1.81
C GLY A 207 -9.38 -38.20 3.25
N SER A 208 -9.09 -37.32 4.20
CA SER A 208 -9.02 -37.73 5.60
C SER A 208 -10.36 -38.36 6.00
N ARG A 209 -10.36 -39.68 6.25
CA ARG A 209 -11.50 -40.39 6.88
C ARG A 209 -11.85 -39.79 8.25
N HIS A 210 -10.94 -39.00 8.84
CA HIS A 210 -11.10 -38.31 10.12
C HIS A 210 -11.71 -36.91 10.00
N MET A 211 -12.01 -36.40 8.79
CA MET A 211 -12.60 -35.06 8.65
C MET A 211 -14.10 -34.98 8.93
N GLN A 212 -14.83 -36.09 9.17
CA GLN A 212 -16.21 -35.94 9.68
C GLN A 212 -16.22 -35.24 11.05
N GLU A 213 -15.28 -35.58 11.93
CA GLU A 213 -15.10 -34.90 13.22
C GLU A 213 -14.47 -33.51 13.03
N ALA A 214 -13.51 -33.36 12.12
CA ALA A 214 -12.92 -32.06 11.83
C ALA A 214 -13.91 -31.09 11.16
N SER A 215 -14.89 -31.56 10.37
CA SER A 215 -15.89 -30.72 9.69
C SER A 215 -16.85 -30.04 10.67
N ILE A 216 -17.15 -30.69 11.79
CA ILE A 216 -17.88 -30.10 12.92
C ILE A 216 -17.01 -29.01 13.54
N PHE A 217 -15.73 -29.29 13.74
CA PHE A 217 -14.77 -28.33 14.30
C PHE A 217 -14.51 -27.13 13.37
N PHE A 218 -14.48 -27.29 12.05
CA PHE A 218 -14.33 -26.18 11.10
C PHE A 218 -15.53 -25.22 11.10
N GLN A 219 -16.70 -25.66 11.56
CA GLN A 219 -17.85 -24.79 11.78
C GLN A 219 -17.79 -24.08 13.14
N GLU A 220 -17.01 -24.61 14.09
CA GLU A 220 -16.87 -24.10 15.47
C GLU A 220 -15.55 -23.36 15.73
N MET A 221 -14.59 -23.38 14.79
CA MET A 221 -13.36 -22.61 14.89
C MET A 221 -13.71 -21.12 14.85
N GLU A 222 -13.49 -20.41 15.96
CA GLU A 222 -13.31 -18.97 15.91
C GLU A 222 -12.18 -18.69 14.92
N LEU A 223 -12.49 -17.88 13.91
CA LEU A 223 -11.51 -17.42 12.93
C LEU A 223 -10.27 -16.96 13.70
N PRO A 224 -9.04 -17.35 13.31
CA PRO A 224 -7.88 -16.64 13.82
C PRO A 224 -8.15 -15.16 13.57
N ASN A 225 -8.26 -14.39 14.65
CA ASN A 225 -8.50 -12.96 14.62
C ASN A 225 -7.20 -12.31 14.13
N PHE A 226 -6.92 -12.49 12.84
CA PHE A 226 -6.10 -11.56 12.10
C PHE A 226 -6.91 -10.27 12.17
N ASP A 227 -6.50 -9.37 13.06
CA ASP A 227 -7.04 -8.02 13.13
C ASP A 227 -7.24 -7.54 11.69
N ASP A 228 -8.43 -7.05 11.34
CA ASP A 228 -8.76 -6.52 10.01
C ASP A 228 -7.72 -5.46 9.56
N HIS A 229 -6.96 -4.90 10.50
CA HIS A 229 -5.83 -4.00 10.27
C HIS A 229 -4.53 -4.66 9.81
N SER A 230 -4.37 -5.97 9.96
CA SER A 230 -3.19 -6.75 9.52
C SER A 230 -3.28 -7.20 8.05
N VAL A 231 -4.45 -7.04 7.42
CA VAL A 231 -4.73 -7.40 6.02
C VAL A 231 -5.03 -6.15 5.17
N THR A 232 -4.29 -5.05 5.34
CA THR A 232 -4.46 -3.88 4.46
C THR A 232 -3.49 -3.93 3.27
N GLY A 233 -3.79 -4.82 2.33
CA GLY A 233 -3.05 -5.00 1.08
C GLY A 233 -3.95 -4.91 -0.14
N THR A 234 -4.55 -3.74 -0.38
CA THR A 234 -5.15 -3.34 -1.68
C THR A 234 -6.12 -4.36 -2.31
N LEU A 235 -7.36 -4.39 -1.84
CA LEU A 235 -8.51 -4.94 -2.57
C LEU A 235 -9.43 -3.73 -2.83
N GLY A 236 -9.75 -3.35 -4.05
CA GLY A 236 -10.62 -4.09 -4.98
C GLY A 236 -11.93 -3.32 -5.22
N ASP A 237 -12.31 -2.42 -4.30
CA ASP A 237 -13.59 -1.71 -4.29
C ASP A 237 -13.45 -0.19 -4.26
N GLY A 238 -12.33 0.37 -4.76
CA GLY A 238 -12.20 1.82 -4.92
C GLY A 238 -12.49 2.62 -3.64
N GLY A 239 -12.32 2.01 -2.46
CA GLY A 239 -12.60 2.58 -1.15
C GLY A 239 -13.95 3.25 -1.08
N LEU A 240 -14.97 2.56 -0.54
CA LEU A 240 -16.14 3.28 -0.03
C LEU A 240 -15.64 4.38 0.90
N LEU A 241 -15.77 5.64 0.45
CA LEU A 241 -15.42 6.84 1.21
C LEU A 241 -16.14 6.74 2.55
N VAL A 242 -15.43 6.33 3.60
CA VAL A 242 -15.93 6.43 4.96
C VAL A 242 -16.18 7.92 5.17
N GLN A 243 -17.45 8.27 5.35
CA GLN A 243 -17.86 9.63 5.63
C GLN A 243 -17.04 10.10 6.83
N LEU A 244 -16.09 11.01 6.61
CA LEU A 244 -15.19 11.50 7.65
C LEU A 244 -16.05 11.98 8.82
N PHE A 245 -16.01 11.24 9.93
CA PHE A 245 -16.69 11.63 11.15
C PHE A 245 -16.12 12.97 11.58
N LYS A 246 -17.01 13.93 11.85
CA LYS A 246 -16.67 15.23 12.40
C LYS A 246 -16.38 15.06 13.90
N GLU A 247 -15.28 14.40 14.23
CA GLU A 247 -14.77 14.42 15.60
C GLU A 247 -14.14 15.79 15.90
N ALA A 248 -14.11 16.13 17.19
CA ALA A 248 -13.83 17.45 17.76
C ALA A 248 -12.36 17.90 17.62
N GLY A 249 -11.82 17.93 16.40
CA GLY A 249 -10.58 18.62 16.08
C GLY A 249 -10.77 20.13 16.10
N ARG A 250 -9.70 20.89 16.35
CA ARG A 250 -9.73 22.36 16.26
C ARG A 250 -10.00 22.77 14.81
N ASP A 251 -11.07 23.52 14.58
CA ASP A 251 -11.40 24.06 13.25
C ASP A 251 -10.23 24.89 12.72
N LEU A 252 -9.87 24.68 11.44
CA LEU A 252 -8.85 25.49 10.79
C LEU A 252 -9.34 26.94 10.65
N GLU A 253 -8.50 27.88 11.07
CA GLU A 253 -8.79 29.30 10.99
C GLU A 253 -8.88 29.76 9.52
N PRO A 254 -9.92 30.51 9.16
CA PRO A 254 -10.07 31.04 7.81
C PRO A 254 -9.04 32.12 7.51
N LEU A 255 -8.72 32.29 6.23
CA LEU A 255 -7.81 33.34 5.79
C LEU A 255 -8.44 34.73 5.98
N CYS A 256 -7.80 35.58 6.78
CA CYS A 256 -8.19 36.98 7.01
C CYS A 256 -7.31 37.95 6.21
N LEU A 257 -7.34 37.89 4.87
CA LEU A 257 -6.59 38.80 3.99
C LEU A 257 -7.47 39.42 2.90
N PRO A 258 -7.14 40.63 2.40
CA PRO A 258 -7.95 41.33 1.40
C PRO A 258 -8.19 40.49 0.13
N ARG A 259 -9.42 40.57 -0.41
CA ARG A 259 -9.87 39.77 -1.58
C ARG A 259 -9.21 40.13 -2.91
N SER A 260 -8.55 41.28 -3.00
CA SER A 260 -7.94 41.80 -4.23
C SER A 260 -6.59 41.13 -4.51
N LEU A 261 -6.62 39.92 -5.07
CA LEU A 261 -5.44 39.13 -5.49
C LEU A 261 -5.37 38.88 -7.00
N ARG A 262 -6.26 39.52 -7.76
CA ARG A 262 -6.37 39.40 -9.21
C ARG A 262 -5.40 40.36 -9.89
N GLY A 263 -4.85 39.94 -11.03
CA GLY A 263 -3.87 40.71 -11.82
C GLY A 263 -2.41 40.30 -11.59
N ASP A 264 -1.52 40.96 -12.35
CA ASP A 264 -0.10 40.62 -12.44
C ASP A 264 0.76 41.20 -11.30
N GLY A 265 0.21 42.06 -10.45
CA GLY A 265 0.90 42.73 -9.35
C GLY A 265 0.85 41.99 -8.00
N PHE A 266 0.72 40.66 -7.99
CA PHE A 266 0.69 39.92 -6.72
C PHE A 266 2.05 39.95 -6.03
N ALA A 267 2.05 40.23 -4.74
CA ALA A 267 3.20 40.14 -3.87
C ALA A 267 2.81 39.38 -2.59
N LEU A 268 3.76 38.66 -2.02
CA LEU A 268 3.61 38.07 -0.70
C LEU A 268 3.64 39.19 0.36
N PRO A 269 3.04 38.96 1.55
CA PRO A 269 3.17 39.89 2.67
C PRO A 269 4.64 40.20 2.98
N GLU A 270 4.90 41.39 3.52
CA GLU A 270 6.26 41.85 3.82
C GLU A 270 7.02 40.83 4.69
N GLY A 271 8.27 40.56 4.31
CA GLY A 271 9.12 39.60 5.01
C GLY A 271 8.82 38.12 4.74
N ARG A 272 7.73 37.78 4.03
CA ARG A 272 7.37 36.39 3.69
C ARG A 272 7.98 35.96 2.35
N ARG A 273 8.34 34.68 2.23
CA ARG A 273 8.86 34.08 0.99
C ARG A 273 8.22 32.73 0.67
N LEU A 274 8.15 32.43 -0.62
CA LEU A 274 7.96 31.10 -1.17
C LEU A 274 9.33 30.51 -1.53
N VAL A 275 9.87 29.65 -0.68
CA VAL A 275 11.14 28.96 -0.96
C VAL A 275 10.85 27.75 -1.83
N ILE A 276 11.34 27.75 -3.06
CA ILE A 276 11.14 26.66 -4.02
C ILE A 276 12.37 25.74 -3.98
N LEU A 277 12.17 24.45 -3.70
CA LEU A 277 13.28 23.49 -3.73
C LEU A 277 13.50 22.94 -5.13
N ASP A 278 14.71 23.09 -5.67
CA ASP A 278 15.07 22.39 -6.90
C ASP A 278 15.33 20.91 -6.59
N LEU A 279 14.36 20.08 -6.97
CA LEU A 279 14.42 18.63 -6.81
C LEU A 279 14.68 17.93 -8.15
N GLY A 280 15.40 18.61 -9.05
CA GLY A 280 15.80 18.06 -10.35
C GLY A 280 15.07 18.63 -11.55
N LYS A 281 14.34 19.72 -11.36
CA LYS A 281 13.60 20.39 -12.42
C LYS A 281 14.45 21.45 -13.12
N GLY A 282 15.44 22.00 -12.41
CA GLY A 282 16.28 23.06 -12.92
C GLY A 282 15.68 24.44 -12.65
N ARG A 283 16.55 25.37 -12.28
CA ARG A 283 16.20 26.75 -11.91
C ARG A 283 15.37 27.47 -12.98
N GLU A 284 15.81 27.48 -14.24
CA GLU A 284 15.11 28.17 -15.34
C GLU A 284 13.66 27.69 -15.47
N GLN A 285 13.45 26.37 -15.46
CA GLN A 285 12.11 25.80 -15.56
C GLN A 285 11.25 26.16 -14.34
N LEU A 286 11.83 26.21 -13.13
CA LEU A 286 11.11 26.63 -11.93
C LEU A 286 10.78 28.13 -11.96
N GLU A 287 11.67 28.97 -12.49
CA GLU A 287 11.41 30.38 -12.70
C GLU A 287 10.23 30.59 -13.65
N ASP A 288 10.21 29.91 -14.81
CA ASP A 288 9.12 30.00 -15.78
C ASP A 288 7.76 29.59 -15.19
N ILE A 289 7.74 28.53 -14.38
CA ILE A 289 6.51 27.98 -13.80
C ILE A 289 5.94 28.91 -12.72
N PHE A 290 6.79 29.42 -11.84
CA PHE A 290 6.35 30.11 -10.62
C PHE A 290 6.39 31.64 -10.72
N GLN A 291 7.08 32.23 -11.70
CA GLN A 291 7.09 33.68 -11.93
C GLN A 291 5.68 34.27 -12.16
N PRO A 292 4.76 33.64 -12.90
CA PRO A 292 3.38 34.15 -13.02
C PRO A 292 2.59 34.12 -11.69
N LEU A 293 2.99 33.25 -10.76
CA LEU A 293 2.32 33.05 -9.48
C LEU A 293 2.84 34.00 -8.40
N VAL A 294 4.17 34.16 -8.33
CA VAL A 294 4.90 35.09 -7.45
C VAL A 294 5.95 35.82 -8.31
N PRO A 295 5.63 36.99 -8.89
CA PRO A 295 6.50 37.69 -9.82
C PRO A 295 7.87 38.06 -9.24
N ASP A 296 7.88 38.59 -8.02
CA ASP A 296 9.08 39.10 -7.35
C ASP A 296 10.08 37.97 -7.02
N PRO A 297 11.25 37.91 -7.69
CA PRO A 297 12.24 36.87 -7.45
C PRO A 297 12.80 36.88 -6.01
N GLU A 298 12.81 38.01 -5.32
CA GLU A 298 13.28 38.10 -3.92
C GLU A 298 12.32 37.39 -2.96
N GLN A 299 11.03 37.37 -3.31
CA GLN A 299 9.98 36.66 -2.58
C GLN A 299 9.83 35.19 -2.98
N ARG A 300 10.51 34.73 -4.04
CA ARG A 300 10.48 33.31 -4.47
C ARG A 300 11.88 32.72 -4.74
N PRO A 301 12.77 32.69 -3.74
CA PRO A 301 14.10 32.11 -3.92
C PRO A 301 13.99 30.62 -4.29
N ILE A 302 14.75 30.21 -5.31
CA ILE A 302 14.95 28.80 -5.67
C ILE A 302 16.26 28.34 -5.06
N ILE A 303 16.22 27.26 -4.29
CA ILE A 303 17.39 26.72 -3.57
C ILE A 303 17.57 25.24 -3.82
N GLU A 304 18.81 24.78 -3.69
CA GLU A 304 19.15 23.35 -3.68
C GLU A 304 18.86 22.73 -2.30
N PRO A 305 18.55 21.42 -2.22
CA PRO A 305 18.24 20.74 -0.96
C PRO A 305 19.30 20.88 0.13
N GLN A 306 20.58 20.98 -0.24
CA GLN A 306 21.70 21.10 0.69
C GLN A 306 21.73 22.45 1.41
N ALA A 307 21.16 23.50 0.80
CA ALA A 307 21.10 24.84 1.39
C ALA A 307 19.93 25.02 2.37
N LEU A 308 19.04 24.01 2.48
CA LEU A 308 17.77 24.12 3.18
C LEU A 308 17.94 24.43 4.67
N GLN A 309 18.91 23.81 5.34
CA GLN A 309 19.14 24.01 6.78
C GLN A 309 19.56 25.44 7.13
N ASP A 310 20.30 26.11 6.24
CA ASP A 310 20.89 27.43 6.50
C ASP A 310 20.04 28.60 6.00
N CYS A 311 19.05 28.33 5.13
CA CYS A 311 18.32 29.36 4.39
C CYS A 311 16.86 29.55 4.84
N LEU A 312 16.29 28.59 5.59
CA LEU A 312 14.90 28.64 6.01
C LEU A 312 14.69 29.57 7.21
N ARG A 313 13.71 30.47 7.07
CA ARG A 313 13.18 31.30 8.16
C ARG A 313 11.81 30.76 8.54
N ARG A 314 11.44 30.91 9.81
CA ARG A 314 10.14 30.46 10.32
C ARG A 314 8.95 30.94 9.48
N GLU A 315 9.04 32.13 8.91
CA GLU A 315 7.96 32.76 8.16
C GLU A 315 7.83 32.26 6.72
N ASP A 316 8.76 31.43 6.24
CA ASP A 316 8.79 30.94 4.86
C ASP A 316 7.79 29.78 4.62
N VAL A 317 7.24 29.71 3.41
CA VAL A 317 6.60 28.49 2.89
C VAL A 317 7.60 27.77 2.01
N VAL A 318 7.85 26.48 2.26
CA VAL A 318 8.67 25.65 1.39
C VAL A 318 7.81 24.88 0.42
N LEU A 319 8.07 25.02 -0.87
CA LEU A 319 7.37 24.34 -1.94
C LEU A 319 8.15 23.13 -2.45
N LEU A 320 7.50 21.97 -2.41
CA LEU A 320 7.92 20.77 -3.12
C LEU A 320 7.07 20.65 -4.39
N HIS A 321 7.69 20.87 -5.55
CA HIS A 321 7.02 20.84 -6.84
C HIS A 321 6.65 19.41 -7.27
N GLY A 322 6.09 19.24 -8.46
CA GLY A 322 5.76 17.92 -9.00
C GLY A 322 6.91 17.26 -9.77
N GLY A 323 6.91 15.94 -9.87
CA GLY A 323 8.04 15.17 -10.40
C GLY A 323 7.94 13.70 -10.02
N MET A 324 9.04 13.12 -9.54
CA MET A 324 9.07 11.76 -9.00
C MET A 324 9.35 11.81 -7.49
N ALA A 325 8.41 11.35 -6.68
CA ALA A 325 8.51 11.45 -5.22
C ALA A 325 9.71 10.70 -4.63
N ASN A 326 10.12 9.58 -5.23
CA ASN A 326 11.33 8.85 -4.85
C ASN A 326 12.60 9.68 -5.11
N GLU A 327 12.68 10.35 -6.26
CA GLU A 327 13.83 11.22 -6.56
C GLU A 327 13.87 12.43 -5.61
N HIS A 328 12.72 12.95 -5.20
CA HIS A 328 12.66 14.00 -4.18
C HIS A 328 13.21 13.50 -2.84
N ALA A 329 12.80 12.30 -2.41
CA ALA A 329 13.26 11.67 -1.18
C ALA A 329 14.78 11.45 -1.18
N GLU A 330 15.33 10.97 -2.29
CA GLU A 330 16.77 10.77 -2.49
C GLU A 330 17.54 12.09 -2.47
N ARG A 331 17.09 13.10 -3.23
CA ARG A 331 17.75 14.41 -3.32
C ARG A 331 17.72 15.20 -2.02
N LEU A 332 16.62 15.12 -1.26
CA LEU A 332 16.53 15.72 0.06
C LEU A 332 17.52 15.07 1.03
N GLY A 333 17.75 13.75 0.90
CA GLY A 333 18.59 12.99 1.83
C GLY A 333 18.09 13.07 3.28
N VAL A 334 18.82 12.48 4.23
CA VAL A 334 18.39 12.51 5.64
C VAL A 334 18.31 13.94 6.19
N GLY A 335 19.31 14.77 5.88
CA GLY A 335 19.43 16.14 6.38
C GLY A 335 18.31 17.07 5.90
N GLY A 336 17.99 17.07 4.59
CA GLY A 336 16.92 17.91 4.05
C GLY A 336 15.55 17.57 4.61
N ARG A 337 15.28 16.27 4.83
CA ARG A 337 14.03 15.82 5.45
C ARG A 337 13.91 16.26 6.90
N ALA A 338 14.98 16.10 7.68
CA ALA A 338 15.02 16.57 9.07
C ALA A 338 14.79 18.08 9.15
N ALA A 339 15.44 18.86 8.28
CA ALA A 339 15.29 20.31 8.26
C ALA A 339 13.88 20.76 7.83
N LEU A 340 13.20 20.06 6.92
CA LEU A 340 11.78 20.32 6.59
C LEU A 340 10.84 20.05 7.78
N ARG A 341 11.06 18.95 8.51
CA ARG A 341 10.27 18.63 9.72
C ARG A 341 10.51 19.66 10.81
N GLN A 342 11.76 20.03 11.05
CA GLN A 342 12.13 21.06 12.01
C GLN A 342 11.54 22.42 11.64
N HIS A 343 11.56 22.79 10.35
CA HIS A 343 10.92 24.01 9.86
C HIS A 343 9.44 24.08 10.23
N LEU A 344 8.71 22.99 10.00
CA LEU A 344 7.30 22.88 10.35
C LEU A 344 7.06 22.90 11.87
N GLN A 345 7.89 22.22 12.66
CA GLN A 345 7.85 22.27 14.13
C GLN A 345 8.15 23.66 14.69
N ASN A 346 8.94 24.46 13.99
CA ASN A 346 9.22 25.84 14.34
C ASN A 346 8.07 26.80 13.94
N GLY A 347 6.99 26.29 13.35
CA GLY A 347 5.84 27.07 12.90
C GLY A 347 5.92 27.53 11.45
N GLY A 348 6.91 27.05 10.70
CA GLY A 348 7.00 27.24 9.25
C GLY A 348 5.99 26.38 8.50
N SER A 349 5.85 26.64 7.20
CA SER A 349 4.81 26.01 6.40
C SER A 349 5.37 25.29 5.17
N LEU A 350 4.63 24.28 4.71
CA LEU A 350 4.99 23.45 3.55
C LEU A 350 3.85 23.41 2.54
N LEU A 351 4.19 23.40 1.25
CA LEU A 351 3.25 23.22 0.16
C LEU A 351 3.79 22.14 -0.78
N GLY A 352 3.06 21.05 -0.96
CA GLY A 352 3.43 19.97 -1.86
C GLY A 352 2.48 19.87 -3.04
N ILE A 353 3.02 19.70 -4.25
CA ILE A 353 2.24 19.52 -5.49
C ILE A 353 2.62 18.18 -6.12
N CYS A 354 1.63 17.37 -6.50
CA CYS A 354 1.81 16.08 -7.17
C CYS A 354 2.83 15.19 -6.42
N ALA A 355 4.08 15.08 -6.89
CA ALA A 355 5.13 14.36 -6.17
C ALA A 355 5.48 14.95 -4.81
N GLY A 356 5.47 16.28 -4.67
CA GLY A 356 5.59 16.93 -3.37
C GLY A 356 4.43 16.59 -2.44
N ALA A 357 3.20 16.53 -2.97
CA ALA A 357 2.02 16.11 -2.21
C ALA A 357 2.14 14.65 -1.75
N HIS A 358 2.63 13.78 -2.63
CA HIS A 358 2.94 12.38 -2.31
C HIS A 358 4.01 12.31 -1.23
N TRP A 359 5.10 13.07 -1.35
CA TRP A 359 6.20 13.11 -0.38
C TRP A 359 5.74 13.54 1.02
N LEU A 360 4.86 14.55 1.10
CA LEU A 360 4.32 15.04 2.37
C LEU A 360 3.40 14.02 3.05
N SER A 361 2.73 13.16 2.29
CA SER A 361 1.64 12.28 2.78
C SER A 361 2.06 10.82 2.97
N CYS A 362 2.95 10.26 2.14
CA CYS A 362 3.25 8.84 2.23
C CYS A 362 3.93 8.48 3.57
N ARG A 363 3.36 7.48 4.25
CA ARG A 363 3.83 6.98 5.55
C ARG A 363 4.56 5.63 5.49
N ASP A 364 4.50 4.95 4.36
CA ASP A 364 4.94 3.55 4.25
C ASP A 364 6.36 3.39 3.71
N LEU A 365 7.16 4.46 3.64
CA LEU A 365 8.48 4.44 3.01
C LEU A 365 9.51 5.26 3.82
N PRO A 366 10.62 4.66 4.27
CA PRO A 366 11.55 5.25 5.27
C PRO A 366 12.25 6.55 4.82
N LEU A 367 12.21 6.87 3.53
CA LEU A 367 12.83 8.06 2.95
C LEU A 367 11.85 9.24 2.75
N TRP A 368 10.62 9.13 3.24
CA TRP A 368 9.54 10.07 2.91
C TRP A 368 9.26 11.06 4.05
N GLY A 369 8.42 12.06 3.77
CA GLY A 369 8.24 13.20 4.67
C GLY A 369 7.53 12.85 5.96
N HIS A 370 6.52 11.99 5.90
CA HIS A 370 5.66 11.62 7.03
C HIS A 370 5.05 12.82 7.74
N ILE A 371 4.65 13.84 6.97
CA ILE A 371 4.26 15.14 7.53
C ILE A 371 2.74 15.26 7.67
N LEU A 372 2.02 15.08 6.58
CA LEU A 372 0.57 15.17 6.54
C LEU A 372 -0.04 13.85 7.06
N PRO A 373 -1.04 13.87 7.96
CA PRO A 373 -1.79 12.66 8.35
C PRO A 373 -2.78 12.22 7.26
N ALA A 374 -2.30 12.04 6.03
CA ALA A 374 -3.07 11.50 4.92
C ALA A 374 -2.20 10.51 4.16
N VAL A 375 -2.78 9.49 3.52
CA VAL A 375 -2.04 8.48 2.74
C VAL A 375 -2.59 8.37 1.32
N PRO A 376 -1.75 7.96 0.35
CA PRO A 376 -2.24 7.62 -0.98
C PRO A 376 -3.14 6.39 -0.95
N HIS A 377 -4.38 6.56 -1.37
CA HIS A 377 -5.43 5.53 -1.41
C HIS A 377 -5.13 4.39 -2.39
N ASP A 378 -4.52 4.69 -3.54
CA ASP A 378 -4.20 3.69 -4.55
C ASP A 378 -2.86 4.02 -5.22
N ASN A 379 -1.79 3.56 -4.56
CA ASN A 379 -0.43 3.61 -5.06
C ASN A 379 -0.17 2.60 -6.18
N ALA A 380 -0.92 1.50 -6.26
CA ALA A 380 -0.70 0.46 -7.26
C ALA A 380 -1.04 0.95 -8.67
N ASN A 381 -2.07 1.79 -8.80
CA ASN A 381 -2.48 2.39 -10.07
C ASN A 381 -2.17 3.89 -10.12
N TRP A 382 -1.01 4.31 -9.62
CA TRP A 382 -0.60 5.72 -9.61
C TRP A 382 -0.55 6.36 -11.01
N ARG A 383 -0.26 5.58 -12.06
CA ARG A 383 -0.20 6.01 -13.46
C ARG A 383 -1.58 6.21 -14.10
N ARG A 384 -2.38 7.13 -13.56
CA ARG A 384 -3.74 7.42 -14.06
C ARG A 384 -3.76 8.30 -15.32
N GLY A 385 -2.60 8.73 -15.82
CA GLY A 385 -2.48 9.55 -17.01
C GLY A 385 -2.35 11.05 -16.72
N VAL A 386 -2.45 11.82 -17.79
CA VAL A 386 -2.20 13.27 -17.81
C VAL A 386 -3.33 13.95 -18.58
N GLY A 387 -3.98 14.93 -17.98
CA GLY A 387 -5.09 15.62 -18.60
C GLY A 387 -5.69 16.71 -17.72
N ASP A 388 -6.69 17.40 -18.23
CA ASP A 388 -7.36 18.46 -17.49
C ASP A 388 -8.51 17.88 -16.66
N VAL A 389 -8.57 18.28 -15.39
CA VAL A 389 -9.56 17.83 -14.42
C VAL A 389 -10.32 19.02 -13.88
N THR A 390 -11.59 18.82 -13.53
CA THR A 390 -12.35 19.81 -12.76
C THR A 390 -12.32 19.42 -11.30
N VAL A 391 -11.92 20.37 -10.46
CA VAL A 391 -12.02 20.24 -9.01
C VAL A 391 -13.12 21.15 -8.49
N ARG A 392 -13.77 20.72 -7.42
CA ARG A 392 -14.76 21.50 -6.67
C ARG A 392 -14.21 21.80 -5.29
N LEU A 393 -14.23 23.07 -4.87
CA LEU A 393 -13.92 23.42 -3.50
C LEU A 393 -14.97 22.82 -2.56
N THR A 394 -14.52 22.29 -1.43
CA THR A 394 -15.43 21.89 -0.36
C THR A 394 -15.98 23.14 0.33
N SER A 395 -17.06 23.01 1.09
CA SER A 395 -17.56 24.14 1.90
C SER A 395 -16.49 24.66 2.87
N GLU A 396 -15.70 23.76 3.45
CA GLU A 396 -14.55 24.13 4.28
C GLU A 396 -13.43 24.78 3.46
N GLY A 397 -13.13 24.29 2.26
CA GLY A 397 -12.14 24.90 1.38
C GLY A 397 -12.50 26.32 0.97
N GLN A 398 -13.77 26.57 0.64
CA GLN A 398 -14.27 27.92 0.35
C GLN A 398 -14.13 28.85 1.55
N ARG A 399 -14.44 28.35 2.76
CA ARG A 399 -14.32 29.10 4.02
C ARG A 399 -12.85 29.39 4.35
N ILE A 400 -12.01 28.35 4.37
CA ILE A 400 -10.59 28.42 4.75
C ILE A 400 -9.82 29.34 3.79
N LEU A 401 -10.09 29.27 2.49
CA LEU A 401 -9.38 30.03 1.47
C LEU A 401 -10.02 31.39 1.15
N ASP A 402 -11.15 31.75 1.79
CA ASP A 402 -11.99 32.91 1.45
C ASP A 402 -12.27 33.01 -0.06
N LEU A 403 -12.89 31.95 -0.59
CA LEU A 403 -13.30 31.78 -1.98
C LEU A 403 -14.77 31.31 -2.10
N PRO A 404 -15.75 32.06 -1.55
CA PRO A 404 -17.16 31.66 -1.58
C PRO A 404 -17.72 31.57 -3.01
N ASP A 405 -17.21 32.39 -3.94
CA ASP A 405 -17.74 32.54 -5.29
C ASP A 405 -17.03 31.64 -6.33
N LEU A 406 -16.08 30.79 -5.90
CA LEU A 406 -15.33 29.89 -6.79
C LEU A 406 -15.64 28.42 -6.45
N PRO A 407 -16.81 27.89 -6.84
CA PRO A 407 -17.19 26.53 -6.48
C PRO A 407 -16.36 25.48 -7.21
N THR A 408 -16.06 25.69 -8.50
CA THR A 408 -15.34 24.73 -9.35
C THR A 408 -14.31 25.43 -10.22
N LEU A 409 -13.22 24.74 -10.54
CA LEU A 409 -12.20 25.23 -11.47
C LEU A 409 -11.47 24.08 -12.16
N GLY A 410 -10.93 24.36 -13.35
CA GLY A 410 -10.11 23.42 -14.11
C GLY A 410 -8.65 23.48 -13.66
N LEU A 411 -8.02 22.32 -13.47
CA LEU A 411 -6.61 22.17 -13.14
C LEU A 411 -5.95 21.11 -14.03
N ARG A 412 -4.63 21.17 -14.17
CA ARG A 412 -3.88 20.13 -14.88
C ARG A 412 -3.60 18.97 -13.95
N TYR A 413 -3.89 17.73 -14.33
CA TYR A 413 -3.53 16.53 -13.58
C TYR A 413 -2.45 15.75 -14.32
N ALA A 414 -1.49 15.19 -13.59
CA ALA A 414 -0.44 14.34 -14.14
C ALA A 414 0.01 13.30 -13.10
N ASN A 415 -0.72 12.19 -13.01
CA ASN A 415 -0.43 11.08 -12.08
C ASN A 415 -0.29 11.49 -10.60
N GLY A 416 -1.02 12.53 -10.17
CA GLY A 416 -1.00 12.97 -8.78
C GLY A 416 -1.61 11.93 -7.82
N PRO A 417 -1.26 11.96 -6.52
CA PRO A 417 -1.80 11.02 -5.55
C PRO A 417 -3.31 11.24 -5.31
N LEU A 418 -4.07 10.17 -5.09
CA LEU A 418 -5.41 10.25 -4.52
C LEU A 418 -5.26 10.07 -3.01
N LEU A 419 -5.35 11.16 -2.25
CA LEU A 419 -5.07 11.15 -0.82
C LEU A 419 -6.35 10.94 -0.01
N VAL A 420 -6.27 10.11 1.03
CA VAL A 420 -7.31 9.90 2.05
C VAL A 420 -6.74 10.24 3.42
N ALA A 421 -7.54 10.84 4.30
CA ALA A 421 -7.10 11.18 5.65
C ALA A 421 -6.89 9.91 6.49
N LEU A 422 -5.85 9.93 7.33
CA LEU A 422 -5.70 8.99 8.44
C LEU A 422 -6.41 9.58 9.65
N LEU A 423 -7.42 8.88 10.18
CA LEU A 423 -7.99 9.23 11.47
C LEU A 423 -7.04 8.82 12.61
N PRO A 424 -6.98 9.56 13.74
CA PRO A 424 -6.10 9.25 14.88
C PRO A 424 -6.34 7.87 15.51
N GLU A 425 -7.51 7.27 15.33
CA GLU A 425 -7.79 5.91 15.78
C GLU A 425 -7.03 4.85 14.96
N VAL A 426 -6.59 5.23 13.75
CA VAL A 426 -5.74 4.43 12.86
C VAL A 426 -4.24 4.63 13.16
N TYR A 427 -3.89 5.49 14.13
CA TYR A 427 -2.51 5.63 14.62
C TYR A 427 -2.02 4.37 15.36
N VAL A 428 -2.92 3.45 15.69
CA VAL A 428 -2.63 2.18 16.36
C VAL A 428 -2.11 1.10 15.38
N ASN A 429 -2.09 1.39 14.07
CA ASN A 429 -1.38 0.55 13.08
C ASN A 429 0.13 0.83 13.01
N TYR A 430 0.68 1.49 14.02
CA TYR A 430 2.08 1.28 14.40
C TYR A 430 2.18 -0.11 15.03
N GLN A 431 2.92 -1.03 14.39
CA GLN A 431 3.15 -2.40 14.89
C GLN A 431 3.48 -2.41 16.40
N PRO A 432 2.63 -2.96 17.28
CA PRO A 432 3.02 -3.23 18.65
C PRO A 432 4.06 -4.37 18.61
N GLY A 433 5.35 -4.03 18.69
CA GLY A 433 6.42 -5.04 18.74
C GLY A 433 7.77 -4.63 18.13
N ARG A 434 7.83 -3.54 17.35
CA ARG A 434 9.11 -2.95 16.93
C ARG A 434 9.48 -1.80 17.86
N VAL A 435 10.36 -2.09 18.82
CA VAL A 435 11.40 -1.12 19.20
C VAL A 435 12.68 -1.65 18.55
N PRO A 436 13.16 -1.08 17.43
CA PRO A 436 14.39 -1.54 16.82
C PRO A 436 15.58 -1.14 17.68
N GLU A 437 16.42 -2.11 18.07
CA GLU A 437 17.75 -1.84 18.67
C GLU A 437 18.68 -1.08 17.68
N ALA A 438 18.31 -0.97 16.40
CA ALA A 438 18.98 -0.14 15.39
C ALA A 438 18.40 1.29 15.27
N MET A 439 17.44 1.68 16.12
CA MET A 439 16.89 3.03 16.20
C MET A 439 17.30 3.80 17.46
N GLU A 440 18.44 3.44 18.07
CA GLU A 440 19.18 4.40 18.89
C GLU A 440 19.73 5.51 17.98
N GLY A 441 18.95 6.58 17.79
CA GLY A 441 19.42 7.84 17.19
C GLY A 441 18.53 8.47 16.11
N HIS A 442 17.46 7.80 15.67
CA HIS A 442 16.49 8.40 14.73
C HIS A 442 15.15 8.62 15.42
N GLU A 443 14.98 9.84 15.95
CA GLU A 443 13.67 10.35 16.35
C GLU A 443 12.78 10.46 15.09
N ASP A 444 11.99 9.43 14.81
CA ASP A 444 10.81 9.62 13.96
C ASP A 444 9.85 10.52 14.70
N VAL A 445 9.98 11.83 14.47
CA VAL A 445 9.12 12.81 15.11
C VAL A 445 7.73 12.70 14.54
N VAL A 446 6.88 11.95 15.24
CA VAL A 446 5.44 12.06 15.12
C VAL A 446 5.08 13.52 15.37
N LEU A 447 4.70 14.23 14.30
CA LEU A 447 4.21 15.59 14.41
C LEU A 447 2.81 15.55 15.03
N HIS A 448 2.73 15.78 16.33
CA HIS A 448 1.47 15.94 17.04
C HIS A 448 0.68 17.13 16.49
N SER A 449 -0.63 16.94 16.33
CA SER A 449 -1.54 17.98 15.92
C SER A 449 -2.89 17.83 16.60
N ASP A 450 -3.49 18.98 16.91
CA ASP A 450 -4.85 19.08 17.43
C ASP A 450 -5.88 19.24 16.29
N SER A 451 -5.44 19.23 15.03
CA SER A 451 -6.28 19.39 13.84
C SER A 451 -6.25 18.14 12.96
N LEU A 452 -7.42 17.79 12.43
CA LEU A 452 -7.55 16.76 11.40
C LEU A 452 -7.22 17.37 10.02
N PRO A 453 -6.61 16.59 9.11
CA PRO A 453 -6.51 17.00 7.71
C PRO A 453 -7.89 17.37 7.16
N THR A 454 -8.00 18.56 6.60
CA THR A 454 -9.25 19.08 6.05
C THR A 454 -9.18 19.10 4.52
N PRO A 455 -10.11 18.45 3.82
CA PRO A 455 -10.13 18.48 2.36
C PRO A 455 -10.55 19.89 1.89
N LEU A 456 -9.69 20.56 1.12
CA LEU A 456 -9.96 21.89 0.56
C LEU A 456 -10.70 21.80 -0.78
N ALA A 457 -10.37 20.79 -1.59
CA ALA A 457 -10.95 20.58 -2.90
C ALA A 457 -11.10 19.08 -3.16
N VAL A 458 -12.10 18.70 -3.96
CA VAL A 458 -12.32 17.32 -4.42
C VAL A 458 -12.34 17.26 -5.94
N PHE A 459 -11.91 16.15 -6.52
CA PHE A 459 -12.13 15.89 -7.94
C PHE A 459 -13.63 15.76 -8.19
N SER A 460 -14.16 16.55 -9.12
CA SER A 460 -15.60 16.53 -9.44
C SER A 460 -15.89 15.94 -10.81
N ASP A 461 -15.03 16.23 -11.78
CA ASP A 461 -15.22 15.80 -13.17
C ASP A 461 -13.87 15.72 -13.91
N CYS A 462 -13.83 15.03 -15.04
CA CYS A 462 -12.69 15.02 -15.94
C CYS A 462 -13.17 15.04 -17.40
N CYS A 463 -12.76 16.06 -18.14
CA CYS A 463 -13.09 16.21 -19.55
C CYS A 463 -12.06 15.55 -20.48
N ASP A 464 -10.95 15.04 -19.94
CA ASP A 464 -9.84 14.49 -20.70
C ASP A 464 -9.80 12.96 -20.61
N GLN A 465 -10.10 12.30 -21.73
CA GLN A 465 -10.12 10.84 -21.83
C GLN A 465 -8.73 10.19 -21.63
N ARG A 466 -7.65 10.96 -21.63
CA ARG A 466 -6.29 10.48 -21.33
C ARG A 466 -6.07 10.22 -19.84
N VAL A 467 -7.01 10.61 -18.97
CA VAL A 467 -7.00 10.27 -17.55
C VAL A 467 -7.79 8.97 -17.37
N GLU A 468 -7.06 7.86 -17.29
CA GLU A 468 -7.63 6.53 -17.07
C GLU A 468 -8.24 6.41 -15.67
N GLY A 469 -9.42 5.79 -15.58
CA GLY A 469 -10.10 5.56 -14.30
C GLY A 469 -10.55 6.83 -13.58
N TRP A 470 -10.70 7.95 -14.27
CA TRP A 470 -11.08 9.24 -13.66
C TRP A 470 -12.39 9.17 -12.85
N GLN A 471 -13.31 8.26 -13.21
CA GLN A 471 -14.55 8.04 -12.46
C GLN A 471 -14.26 7.63 -11.01
N ALA A 472 -13.19 6.87 -10.77
CA ALA A 472 -12.74 6.50 -9.44
C ALA A 472 -12.07 7.66 -8.70
N MET A 473 -11.58 8.70 -9.40
CA MET A 473 -11.04 9.90 -8.75
C MET A 473 -12.14 10.77 -8.16
N LYS A 474 -13.35 10.73 -8.74
CA LYS A 474 -14.46 11.60 -8.34
C LYS A 474 -14.78 11.44 -6.85
N GLY A 475 -14.89 12.56 -6.15
CA GLY A 475 -15.13 12.60 -4.71
C GLY A 475 -13.87 12.51 -3.84
N HIS A 476 -12.75 12.05 -4.39
CA HIS A 476 -11.47 12.09 -3.67
C HIS A 476 -11.00 13.52 -3.51
N ALA A 477 -10.31 13.79 -2.40
CA ALA A 477 -9.70 15.08 -2.16
C ALA A 477 -8.56 15.33 -3.16
N ALA A 478 -8.69 16.41 -3.91
CA ALA A 478 -7.66 16.94 -4.80
C ALA A 478 -6.68 17.84 -4.04
N ALA A 479 -7.09 18.43 -2.91
CA ALA A 479 -6.23 19.23 -2.05
C ALA A 479 -6.60 19.07 -0.57
N TRP A 480 -5.58 19.08 0.30
CA TRP A 480 -5.70 18.99 1.75
C TRP A 480 -5.01 20.17 2.43
N ALA A 481 -5.58 20.61 3.55
CA ALA A 481 -4.95 21.50 4.52
C ALA A 481 -4.77 20.77 5.85
N TRP A 482 -3.68 21.08 6.55
CA TRP A 482 -3.44 20.60 7.90
C TRP A 482 -2.56 21.58 8.67
N GLN A 483 -2.76 21.66 9.99
CA GLN A 483 -1.98 22.54 10.85
C GLN A 483 -1.38 21.75 12.02
N ALA A 484 -0.06 21.85 12.21
CA ALA A 484 0.63 21.27 13.34
C ALA A 484 0.33 22.07 14.63
N SER A 485 0.53 21.46 15.81
CA SER A 485 0.36 22.13 17.11
C SER A 485 1.31 23.33 17.29
N SER A 486 2.46 23.33 16.61
CA SER A 486 3.40 24.45 16.52
C SER A 486 2.85 25.68 15.78
N GLY A 487 1.69 25.55 15.14
CA GLY A 487 1.09 26.53 14.26
C GLY A 487 1.52 26.42 12.80
N GLY A 488 2.53 25.60 12.49
CA GLY A 488 3.01 25.37 11.14
C GLY A 488 1.95 24.71 10.25
N ARG A 489 1.87 25.11 8.98
CA ARG A 489 0.76 24.74 8.08
C ARG A 489 1.23 23.95 6.87
N VAL A 490 0.41 23.01 6.43
CA VAL A 490 0.71 22.15 5.29
C VAL A 490 -0.45 22.17 4.32
N VAL A 491 -0.16 22.48 3.05
CA VAL A 491 -1.07 22.26 1.94
C VAL A 491 -0.51 21.16 1.04
N SER A 492 -1.34 20.19 0.69
CA SER A 492 -0.98 19.11 -0.22
C SER A 492 -1.97 19.08 -1.38
N VAL A 493 -1.48 19.21 -2.61
CA VAL A 493 -2.30 19.34 -3.83
C VAL A 493 -1.91 18.28 -4.83
N SER A 494 -2.87 17.45 -5.24
CA SER A 494 -2.65 16.40 -6.23
C SER A 494 -2.50 16.92 -7.66
N PRO A 495 -3.44 17.72 -8.20
CA PRO A 495 -3.27 18.36 -9.50
C PRO A 495 -2.29 19.55 -9.42
N HIS A 496 -1.92 20.06 -10.59
CA HIS A 496 -0.97 21.13 -10.83
C HIS A 496 -1.69 22.46 -11.11
N PRO A 497 -1.99 23.28 -10.09
CA PRO A 497 -2.51 24.62 -10.29
C PRO A 497 -1.53 25.56 -11.02
N GLU A 498 -0.23 25.24 -10.96
CA GLU A 498 0.85 25.98 -11.59
C GLU A 498 0.95 25.79 -13.11
N TYR A 499 0.37 24.73 -13.68
CA TYR A 499 0.35 24.55 -15.14
C TYR A 499 -0.94 25.01 -15.81
N ALA A 500 -2.06 25.07 -15.08
CA ALA A 500 -3.34 25.49 -15.65
C ALA A 500 -3.33 26.97 -16.08
N GLN A 501 -2.59 27.81 -15.35
CA GLN A 501 -2.34 29.22 -15.67
C GLN A 501 -3.60 30.08 -15.95
N SER A 502 -4.79 29.62 -15.56
CA SER A 502 -6.00 30.44 -15.60
C SER A 502 -6.00 31.43 -14.43
N GLU A 503 -6.82 32.48 -14.51
CA GLU A 503 -6.95 33.44 -13.41
C GLU A 503 -7.40 32.73 -12.12
N GLU A 504 -8.32 31.76 -12.24
CA GLU A 504 -8.84 30.95 -11.14
C GLU A 504 -7.77 30.03 -10.54
N SER A 505 -6.95 29.37 -11.36
CA SER A 505 -5.89 28.48 -10.86
C SER A 505 -4.80 29.27 -10.15
N ARG A 506 -4.43 30.45 -10.69
CA ARG A 506 -3.50 31.38 -10.05
C ARG A 506 -4.06 31.90 -8.73
N LEU A 507 -5.34 32.29 -8.71
CA LEU A 507 -6.01 32.73 -7.49
C LEU A 507 -6.02 31.62 -6.44
N LEU A 508 -6.37 30.39 -6.80
CA LEU A 508 -6.35 29.24 -5.89
C LEU A 508 -4.96 29.03 -5.29
N PHE A 509 -3.92 28.99 -6.13
CA PHE A 509 -2.55 28.81 -5.67
C PHE A 509 -2.11 29.93 -4.71
N ARG A 510 -2.40 31.19 -5.05
CA ARG A 510 -2.12 32.35 -4.19
C ARG A 510 -2.85 32.23 -2.85
N ARG A 511 -4.09 31.74 -2.83
CA ARG A 511 -4.83 31.50 -1.57
C ARG A 511 -4.22 30.37 -0.74
N PHE A 512 -3.73 29.29 -1.36
CA PHE A 512 -2.97 28.26 -0.63
C PHE A 512 -1.72 28.86 0.03
N LEU A 513 -0.94 29.65 -0.71
CA LEU A 513 0.25 30.32 -0.18
C LEU A 513 -0.08 31.25 0.98
N LEU A 514 -1.07 32.12 0.80
CA LEU A 514 -1.48 33.07 1.83
C LEU A 514 -1.99 32.36 3.09
N TRP A 515 -2.72 31.25 2.94
CA TRP A 515 -3.12 30.44 4.08
C TRP A 515 -1.92 29.86 4.81
N CYS A 516 -0.95 29.30 4.10
CA CYS A 516 0.33 28.84 4.69
C CYS A 516 1.11 29.97 5.38
N LEU A 517 1.01 31.21 4.91
CA LEU A 517 1.73 32.37 5.43
C LEU A 517 1.03 33.13 6.56
N SER A 518 -0.23 32.80 6.85
CA SER A 518 -1.03 33.51 7.87
C SER A 518 -0.80 33.00 9.30
N THR A 519 0.42 32.50 9.58
CA THR A 519 0.89 32.04 10.88
C THR A 519 1.42 33.17 11.75
#